data_AF-A0A0B2PT47-F1
#
_entry.id   AF-A0A0B2PT47-F1
#
_cell.length_a   1.000
_cell.length_b   1.000
_cell.length_c   1.000
_cell.angle_alpha   90.00
_cell.angle_beta   90.00
_cell.angle_gamma   90.00
#
_symmetry.space_group_name_H-M   'P 1'
#
loop_
_entity.id
_entity.type
_entity.pdbx_description
1 polymer ?
#
loop_
_entity_poly.entity_id
_entity_poly.type
_entity_poly.pdbx_seq_one_letter_code
_entity_poly.pdbx_strand_id
1 'polypeptide(L)'
;MYLSTVDLEFPNTTESYKLFSQRVIASDIKECVCRAPDTPYDESAYSNIPMTSYELPDGQTVEIGADRFKIPDVLFNPSLVQLAGGTASMQQLKERLEKDLLEESPQAARVKVLASGNATERRFSVWIGGSILASLGSFQQMWFSKSEYEEHGASYIQRKCP
;
A
#
# COMPACT_ATOMS: atom_id res chain seq x y z
N MET A 1 9.80 5.43 18.48
CA MET A 1 9.93 6.79 17.96
C MET A 1 8.85 7.66 18.60
N TYR A 2 9.18 8.49 19.60
CA TYR A 2 8.28 9.57 19.99
C TYR A 2 8.56 10.72 19.02
N LEU A 3 7.77 10.82 17.95
CA LEU A 3 7.72 12.05 17.17
C LEU A 3 7.26 13.14 18.13
N SER A 4 8.14 14.05 18.52
CA SER A 4 7.75 15.26 19.25
C SER A 4 7.03 16.18 18.25
N THR A 5 5.77 15.89 17.98
CA THR A 5 4.91 16.76 17.19
C THR A 5 4.61 17.98 18.04
N VAL A 6 5.02 19.16 17.58
CA VAL A 6 4.54 20.40 18.17
C VAL A 6 3.06 20.53 17.75
N ASP A 7 2.15 20.45 18.72
CA ASP A 7 0.73 20.70 18.46
C ASP A 7 0.55 22.17 18.08
N LEU A 8 0.53 22.45 16.77
CA LEU A 8 0.04 23.71 16.25
C LEU A 8 -1.48 23.74 16.44
N GLU A 9 -1.93 24.34 17.54
CA GLU A 9 -3.34 24.52 17.83
C GLU A 9 -3.95 25.56 16.88
N PHE A 10 -4.53 25.09 15.78
CA PHE A 10 -5.42 25.92 14.97
C PHE A 10 -6.80 25.96 15.64
N PRO A 11 -7.36 27.15 15.91
CA PRO A 11 -8.68 27.26 16.51
C PRO A 11 -9.73 26.64 15.57
N ASN A 12 -10.57 25.75 16.11
CA ASN A 12 -11.64 24.99 15.42
C ASN A 12 -11.23 23.74 14.62
N THR A 13 -10.05 23.16 14.85
CA THR A 13 -9.69 21.87 14.22
C THR A 13 -10.31 20.67 14.94
N THR A 14 -11.09 19.86 14.22
CA THR A 14 -11.63 18.60 14.73
C THR A 14 -10.54 17.53 14.86
N GLU A 15 -10.70 16.60 15.81
CA GLU A 15 -9.79 15.46 15.98
C GLU A 15 -9.64 14.63 14.68
N SER A 16 -10.73 14.50 13.92
CA SER A 16 -10.75 13.85 12.60
C SER A 16 -9.80 14.50 11.59
N TYR A 17 -9.70 15.83 11.60
CA TYR A 17 -8.80 16.58 10.71
C TYR A 17 -7.33 16.46 11.14
N LYS A 18 -7.07 16.41 12.46
CA LYS A 18 -5.72 16.13 12.99
C LYS A 18 -5.24 14.75 12.56
N LEU A 19 -6.07 13.73 12.74
CA LEU A 19 -5.79 12.35 12.31
C LEU A 19 -5.59 12.26 10.78
N PHE A 20 -6.42 12.95 9.99
CA PHE A 20 -6.25 13.01 8.54
C PHE A 20 -4.89 13.60 8.17
N SER A 21 -4.53 14.74 8.75
CA SER A 21 -3.26 15.44 8.45
C SER A 21 -2.05 14.58 8.83
N GLN A 22 -2.07 13.96 10.01
CA GLN A 22 -1.03 13.02 10.44
C GLN A 22 -0.90 11.83 9.49
N ARG A 23 -2.02 11.25 9.02
CA ARG A 23 -2.01 10.13 8.07
C ARG A 23 -1.48 10.53 6.70
N VAL A 24 -1.80 11.74 6.22
CA VAL A 24 -1.26 12.26 4.95
C VAL A 24 0.25 12.41 5.04
N ILE A 25 0.75 13.04 6.11
CA ILE A 25 2.19 13.21 6.34
C ILE A 25 2.87 11.86 6.48
N ALA A 26 2.32 10.93 7.28
CA ALA A 26 2.87 9.59 7.41
C ALA A 26 2.88 8.81 6.09
N SER A 27 1.86 8.98 5.24
CA SER A 27 1.84 8.34 3.92
C SER A 27 2.87 8.93 2.97
N ASP A 28 3.07 10.24 3.02
CA ASP A 28 4.06 10.95 2.21
C ASP A 28 5.48 10.57 2.62
N ILE A 29 5.78 10.58 3.92
CA ILE A 29 7.03 10.04 4.48
C ILE A 29 7.27 8.61 3.99
N LYS A 30 6.26 7.74 4.13
CA LYS A 30 6.33 6.35 3.67
C LYS A 30 6.63 6.25 2.17
N GLU A 31 6.08 7.11 1.33
CA GLU A 31 6.32 7.10 -0.12
C GLU A 31 7.67 7.71 -0.53
N CYS A 32 8.17 8.69 0.23
CA CYS A 32 9.43 9.37 -0.04
C CYS A 32 10.66 8.61 0.47
N VAL A 33 10.59 8.01 1.67
CA VAL A 33 11.78 7.47 2.34
C VAL A 33 11.78 5.95 2.53
N CYS A 34 10.61 5.29 2.60
CA CYS A 34 10.58 3.84 2.87
C CYS A 34 10.92 3.04 1.62
N ARG A 35 11.74 1.99 1.81
CA ARG A 35 12.18 1.08 0.75
C ARG A 35 12.24 -0.33 1.28
N ALA A 36 11.74 -1.29 0.51
CA ALA A 36 11.86 -2.69 0.88
C ALA A 36 13.34 -3.11 0.88
N PRO A 37 13.82 -3.79 1.95
CA PRO A 37 15.20 -4.26 1.99
C PRO A 37 15.41 -5.46 1.05
N ASP A 38 16.61 -5.56 0.46
CA ASP A 38 16.95 -6.64 -0.49
C ASP A 38 17.15 -8.01 0.19
N THR A 39 17.30 -8.01 1.51
CA THR A 39 17.43 -9.18 2.40
C THR A 39 16.49 -9.03 3.59
N PRO A 40 16.12 -10.10 4.31
CA PRO A 40 15.38 -9.99 5.58
C PRO A 40 16.03 -8.92 6.47
N TYR A 41 15.20 -8.07 7.09
CA TYR A 41 15.70 -6.98 7.90
C TYR A 41 16.51 -7.54 9.09
N ASP A 42 17.78 -7.15 9.16
CA ASP A 42 18.64 -7.40 10.31
C ASP A 42 19.06 -6.07 10.93
N GLU A 43 18.76 -5.88 12.21
CA GLU A 43 19.03 -4.64 12.93
C GLU A 43 20.52 -4.31 12.94
N SER A 44 21.39 -5.33 12.94
CA SER A 44 22.85 -5.13 12.92
C SER A 44 23.35 -4.64 11.56
N ALA A 45 22.87 -5.23 10.45
CA ALA A 45 23.23 -4.83 9.10
C ALA A 45 22.69 -3.43 8.72
N TYR A 46 21.53 -3.05 9.25
CA TYR A 46 20.86 -1.79 8.90
C TYR A 46 21.16 -0.64 9.89
N SER A 47 21.85 -0.92 11.01
CA SER A 47 22.22 0.08 12.04
C SER A 47 23.14 1.20 11.54
N ASN A 48 23.99 0.91 10.55
CA ASN A 48 25.02 1.84 10.04
C ASN A 48 24.61 2.55 8.75
N ILE A 49 23.35 2.41 8.31
CA ILE A 49 22.92 3.02 7.06
C ILE A 49 22.77 4.53 7.24
N PRO A 50 23.25 5.35 6.28
CA PRO A 50 23.06 6.80 6.31
C PRO A 50 21.60 7.18 6.53
N MET A 51 21.37 8.17 7.39
CA MET A 51 20.06 8.75 7.62
C MET A 51 19.64 9.56 6.39
N THR A 52 18.34 9.56 6.10
CA THR A 52 17.75 10.40 5.07
C THR A 52 16.96 11.52 5.74
N SER A 53 17.23 12.76 5.38
CA SER A 53 16.47 13.93 5.84
C SER A 53 15.14 14.04 5.10
N TYR A 54 14.05 14.27 5.82
CA TYR A 54 12.72 14.57 5.29
C TYR A 54 12.21 15.90 5.86
N GLU A 55 11.63 16.76 5.03
CA GLU A 55 11.07 18.04 5.45
C GLU A 55 9.57 17.90 5.73
N LEU A 56 9.16 18.24 6.95
CA LEU A 56 7.77 18.33 7.36
C LEU A 56 7.10 19.58 6.75
N PRO A 57 5.76 19.62 6.64
CA PRO A 57 5.03 20.77 6.09
C PRO A 57 5.22 22.09 6.85
N ASP A 58 5.72 22.04 8.09
CA ASP A 58 6.08 23.20 8.91
C ASP A 58 7.52 23.69 8.66
N GLY A 59 8.26 23.04 7.75
CA GLY A 59 9.65 23.32 7.42
C GLY A 59 10.67 22.66 8.34
N GLN A 60 10.25 21.87 9.34
CA GLN A 60 11.17 21.14 10.19
C GLN A 60 11.72 19.90 9.47
N THR A 61 13.04 19.67 9.56
CA THR A 61 13.66 18.48 9.00
C THR A 61 13.76 17.37 10.04
N VAL A 62 13.31 16.17 9.68
CA VAL A 62 13.43 14.94 10.48
C VAL A 62 14.40 13.99 9.81
N GLU A 63 15.32 13.39 10.58
CA GLU A 63 16.23 12.38 10.08
C GLU A 63 15.66 10.97 10.27
N ILE A 64 15.61 10.20 9.19
CA ILE A 64 15.03 8.87 9.16
C ILE A 64 16.13 7.84 8.85
N GLY A 65 16.44 7.02 9.86
CA GLY A 65 17.46 5.96 9.81
C GLY A 65 16.92 4.62 9.31
N ALA A 66 17.24 3.55 10.03
CA ALA A 66 16.92 2.17 9.66
C ALA A 66 15.41 1.83 9.64
N ASP A 67 14.58 2.62 10.33
CA ASP A 67 13.12 2.42 10.40
C ASP A 67 12.45 2.38 9.01
N ARG A 68 13.03 3.07 8.02
CA ARG A 68 12.53 3.11 6.63
C ARG A 68 12.61 1.77 5.89
N PHE A 69 13.42 0.83 6.38
CA PHE A 69 13.53 -0.55 5.86
C PHE A 69 12.75 -1.54 6.73
N LYS A 70 12.63 -1.26 8.04
CA LYS A 70 11.88 -2.10 8.98
C LYS A 70 10.38 -2.11 8.67
N ILE A 71 9.80 -0.96 8.35
CA ILE A 71 8.36 -0.82 8.04
C ILE A 71 7.93 -1.72 6.85
N PRO A 72 8.62 -1.69 5.69
CA PRO A 72 8.28 -2.57 4.58
C PRO A 72 8.63 -4.04 4.81
N ASP A 73 9.63 -4.38 5.63
CA ASP A 73 9.97 -5.78 5.94
C ASP A 73 8.84 -6.52 6.70
N VAL A 74 8.05 -5.80 7.50
CA VAL A 74 6.85 -6.35 8.15
C VAL A 74 5.86 -6.95 7.13
N LEU A 75 5.81 -6.45 5.90
CA LEU A 75 4.95 -7.00 4.84
C LEU A 75 5.43 -8.37 4.32
N PHE A 76 6.69 -8.73 4.54
CA PHE A 76 7.28 -10.01 4.14
C PHE A 76 7.27 -11.04 5.27
N ASN A 77 6.76 -10.70 6.46
CA ASN A 77 6.46 -11.70 7.48
C ASN A 77 5.24 -12.54 7.03
N PRO A 78 5.35 -13.89 7.02
CA PRO A 78 4.38 -14.79 6.37
C PRO A 78 2.96 -14.76 6.97
N SER A 79 2.75 -14.06 8.10
CA SER A 79 1.43 -13.88 8.70
C SER A 79 0.56 -12.80 8.03
N LEU A 80 1.10 -11.97 7.11
CA LEU A 80 0.42 -10.78 6.56
C LEU A 80 0.74 -10.50 5.08
N VAL A 81 0.54 -11.46 4.17
CA VAL A 81 0.78 -11.25 2.72
C VAL A 81 -0.52 -10.98 1.96
N GLN A 82 -0.83 -9.69 1.75
CA GLN A 82 -1.80 -9.26 0.73
C GLN A 82 -1.27 -7.99 0.03
N LEU A 83 -0.83 -8.14 -1.22
CA LEU A 83 -0.30 -7.04 -2.04
C LEU A 83 -1.40 -6.48 -2.93
N ALA A 84 -2.20 -5.56 -2.37
CA ALA A 84 -3.17 -4.77 -3.13
C ALA A 84 -3.25 -3.34 -2.57
N GLY A 85 -3.43 -2.35 -3.44
CA GLY A 85 -3.59 -0.94 -3.06
C GLY A 85 -2.28 -0.19 -2.80
N GLY A 86 -2.32 0.85 -1.96
CA GLY A 86 -1.21 1.80 -1.77
C GLY A 86 0.09 1.20 -1.23
N THR A 87 0.06 0.01 -0.63
CA THR A 87 1.25 -0.71 -0.17
C THR A 87 2.11 -1.21 -1.32
N ALA A 88 1.51 -1.52 -2.49
CA ALA A 88 2.24 -1.88 -3.71
C ALA A 88 2.99 -0.69 -4.37
N SER A 89 2.87 0.52 -3.81
CA SER A 89 3.61 1.69 -4.29
C SER A 89 4.96 1.89 -3.60
N MET A 90 5.29 1.10 -2.57
CA MET A 90 6.60 1.13 -1.93
C MET A 90 7.72 0.71 -2.90
N GLN A 91 8.84 1.44 -2.87
CA GLN A 91 9.99 1.16 -3.73
C GLN A 91 10.63 -0.20 -3.34
N GLN A 92 11.13 -0.94 -4.34
CA GLN A 92 11.82 -2.24 -4.21
C GLN A 92 10.95 -3.42 -3.72
N LEU A 93 9.67 -3.20 -3.44
CA LEU A 93 8.76 -4.24 -2.95
C LEU A 93 8.54 -5.36 -3.98
N LYS A 94 8.49 -4.99 -5.26
CA LYS A 94 8.29 -5.94 -6.37
C LYS A 94 9.50 -6.85 -6.52
N GLU A 95 10.69 -6.27 -6.53
CA GLU A 95 11.97 -6.94 -6.71
C GLU A 95 12.25 -7.91 -5.56
N ARG A 96 11.96 -7.49 -4.31
CA ARG A 96 12.09 -8.36 -3.15
C ARG A 96 11.12 -9.54 -3.19
N LEU A 97 9.86 -9.31 -3.57
CA LEU A 97 8.88 -10.38 -3.72
C LEU A 97 9.26 -11.37 -4.83
N GLU A 98 9.77 -10.89 -5.97
CA GLU A 98 10.26 -11.77 -7.05
C GLU A 98 11.40 -12.66 -6.56
N LYS A 99 12.32 -12.11 -5.77
CA LYS A 99 13.44 -12.85 -5.18
C LYS A 99 12.96 -13.91 -4.18
N ASP A 100 12.13 -13.54 -3.20
CA ASP A 100 11.66 -14.46 -2.16
C ASP A 100 10.81 -15.60 -2.78
N LEU A 101 9.97 -15.30 -3.78
CA LEU A 101 9.20 -16.33 -4.50
C LEU A 101 10.06 -17.27 -5.34
N LEU A 102 11.19 -16.78 -5.87
CA LEU A 102 12.14 -17.60 -6.63
C LEU A 102 12.96 -18.52 -5.72
N GLU A 103 13.33 -18.04 -4.53
CA GLU A 103 14.04 -18.83 -3.51
C GLU A 103 13.16 -19.94 -2.92
N GLU A 104 11.89 -19.67 -2.65
CA GLU A 104 10.94 -20.64 -2.07
C GLU A 104 10.41 -21.68 -3.08
N SER A 105 10.39 -21.35 -4.39
CA SER A 105 9.87 -22.25 -5.43
C SER A 105 10.88 -22.52 -6.57
N PRO A 106 12.00 -23.24 -6.29
CA PRO A 106 13.01 -23.56 -7.29
C PRO A 106 12.54 -24.53 -8.39
N GLN A 107 11.39 -25.20 -8.22
CA GLN A 107 10.81 -26.11 -9.21
C GLN A 107 9.44 -25.62 -9.71
N ALA A 108 9.43 -25.09 -10.94
CA ALA A 108 8.27 -24.97 -11.83
C ALA A 108 7.18 -23.92 -11.50
N ALA A 109 7.55 -22.65 -11.47
CA ALA A 109 6.71 -21.61 -12.07
C ALA A 109 7.60 -20.45 -12.54
N ARG A 110 7.45 -19.97 -13.77
CA ARG A 110 8.00 -18.66 -14.14
C ARG A 110 7.18 -17.60 -13.42
N VAL A 111 7.52 -17.31 -12.18
CA VAL A 111 6.89 -16.23 -11.41
C VAL A 111 7.34 -14.91 -12.03
N LYS A 112 6.41 -14.21 -12.68
CA LYS A 112 6.59 -12.82 -13.12
C LYS A 112 5.71 -11.97 -12.23
N VAL A 113 6.32 -11.14 -11.38
CA VAL A 113 5.53 -10.15 -10.64
C VAL A 113 5.25 -9.01 -11.62
N LEU A 114 3.97 -8.80 -11.92
CA LEU A 114 3.53 -7.73 -12.78
C LEU A 114 3.12 -6.56 -11.88
N ALA A 115 3.94 -5.53 -11.84
CA ALA A 115 3.61 -4.25 -11.26
C ALA A 115 3.88 -3.18 -12.31
N SER A 116 2.90 -2.30 -12.57
CA SER A 116 3.13 -1.14 -13.44
C SER A 116 4.30 -0.32 -12.90
N GLY A 117 5.16 0.22 -13.75
CA GLY A 117 6.26 1.11 -13.34
C GLY A 117 5.77 2.45 -12.77
N ASN A 118 4.55 2.87 -13.11
CA ASN A 118 3.96 4.12 -12.69
C ASN A 118 3.22 3.98 -11.35
N ALA A 119 3.65 4.71 -10.32
CA ALA A 119 3.04 4.70 -8.99
C ALA A 119 1.56 5.12 -9.02
N THR A 120 1.19 6.05 -9.90
CA THR A 120 -0.20 6.50 -10.09
C THR A 120 -1.07 5.35 -10.62
N GLU A 121 -0.59 4.60 -11.61
CA GLU A 121 -1.31 3.44 -12.14
C GLU A 121 -1.45 2.32 -11.11
N ARG A 122 -0.43 2.09 -10.27
CA ARG A 122 -0.54 1.12 -9.16
C ARG A 122 -1.60 1.56 -8.14
N ARG A 123 -1.58 2.84 -7.74
CA ARG A 123 -2.53 3.43 -6.79
C ARG A 123 -3.97 3.33 -7.29
N PHE A 124 -4.19 3.58 -8.57
CA PHE A 124 -5.52 3.55 -9.18
C PHE A 124 -5.83 2.25 -9.92
N SER A 125 -5.00 1.21 -9.83
CA SER A 125 -5.14 -0.04 -10.58
C SER A 125 -6.51 -0.70 -10.40
N VAL A 126 -7.03 -0.71 -9.16
CA VAL A 126 -8.36 -1.23 -8.84
C VAL A 126 -9.46 -0.39 -9.51
N TRP A 127 -9.33 0.93 -9.49
CA TRP A 127 -10.27 1.85 -10.14
C TRP A 127 -10.22 1.73 -11.66
N ILE A 128 -9.03 1.64 -12.24
CA ILE A 128 -8.82 1.42 -13.67
C ILE A 128 -9.43 0.09 -14.07
N GLY A 129 -9.16 -0.98 -13.32
CA GLY A 129 -9.76 -2.30 -13.53
C GLY A 129 -11.30 -2.26 -13.47
N GLY A 130 -11.86 -1.56 -12.49
CA GLY A 130 -13.31 -1.33 -12.39
C GLY A 130 -13.89 -0.57 -13.59
N SER A 131 -13.20 0.49 -14.07
CA SER A 131 -13.65 1.27 -15.23
C SER A 131 -13.62 0.46 -16.53
N ILE A 132 -12.61 -0.41 -16.68
CA ILE A 132 -12.50 -1.32 -17.82
C ILE A 132 -13.63 -2.36 -17.74
N LEU A 133 -13.80 -3.00 -16.58
CA LEU A 133 -14.85 -3.99 -16.36
C LEU A 133 -16.25 -3.43 -16.64
N ALA A 134 -16.54 -2.23 -16.14
CA ALA A 134 -17.82 -1.56 -16.36
C ALA A 134 -18.06 -1.21 -17.84
N SER A 135 -17.00 -1.02 -18.62
CA SER A 135 -17.07 -0.69 -20.05
C SER A 135 -17.16 -1.93 -20.95
N LEU A 136 -17.06 -3.14 -20.40
CA LEU A 136 -17.24 -4.37 -21.17
C LEU A 136 -18.71 -4.52 -21.57
N GLY A 137 -18.99 -4.83 -22.84
CA GLY A 137 -20.36 -5.09 -23.29
C GLY A 137 -21.04 -6.25 -22.54
N SER A 138 -20.27 -7.21 -22.05
CA SER A 138 -20.74 -8.32 -21.21
C SER A 138 -21.07 -7.92 -19.77
N PHE A 139 -20.69 -6.72 -19.32
CA PHE A 139 -20.92 -6.27 -17.94
C PHE A 139 -22.40 -6.20 -17.58
N GLN A 140 -23.26 -5.94 -18.57
CA GLN A 140 -24.72 -5.90 -18.36
C GLN A 140 -25.30 -7.24 -17.88
N GLN A 141 -24.62 -8.36 -18.14
CA GLN A 141 -25.03 -9.68 -17.68
C GLN A 141 -24.57 -9.96 -16.24
N MET A 142 -23.61 -9.19 -15.73
CA MET A 142 -22.98 -9.39 -14.42
C MET A 142 -23.57 -8.47 -13.34
N TRP A 143 -24.12 -7.30 -13.69
CA TRP A 143 -24.68 -6.38 -12.71
C TRP A 143 -26.03 -6.83 -12.15
N PHE A 144 -26.48 -6.18 -11.09
CA PHE A 144 -27.81 -6.36 -10.51
C PHE A 144 -28.74 -5.21 -10.84
N SER A 145 -29.89 -5.52 -11.40
CA SER A 145 -30.98 -4.56 -11.51
C SER A 145 -31.67 -4.35 -10.16
N LYS A 146 -32.29 -3.18 -10.01
CA LYS A 146 -33.09 -2.87 -8.82
C LYS A 146 -34.23 -3.87 -8.63
N SER A 147 -34.91 -4.27 -9.71
CA SER A 147 -36.01 -5.23 -9.68
C SER A 147 -35.57 -6.62 -9.21
N GLU A 148 -34.42 -7.12 -9.69
CA GLU A 148 -33.87 -8.41 -9.24
C GLU A 148 -33.58 -8.40 -7.73
N TYR A 149 -33.07 -7.27 -7.21
CA TYR A 149 -32.77 -7.11 -5.79
C TYR A 149 -34.03 -7.03 -4.93
N GLU A 150 -35.06 -6.32 -5.37
CA GLU A 150 -36.35 -6.22 -4.67
C GLU A 150 -37.07 -7.58 -4.61
N GLU A 151 -36.92 -8.42 -5.64
CA GLU A 151 -37.56 -9.73 -5.73
C GLU A 151 -36.84 -10.81 -4.90
N HIS A 152 -35.51 -10.85 -4.94
CA HIS A 152 -34.72 -11.94 -4.35
C HIS A 152 -33.97 -11.56 -3.07
N GLY A 153 -33.87 -10.27 -2.78
CA GLY A 153 -33.15 -9.74 -1.62
C GLY A 153 -31.63 -9.92 -1.69
N ALA A 154 -30.96 -9.54 -0.60
CA ALA A 154 -29.50 -9.50 -0.52
C ALA A 154 -28.81 -10.87 -0.62
N SER A 155 -29.51 -11.97 -0.28
CA SER A 155 -28.96 -13.34 -0.34
C SER A 155 -28.61 -13.78 -1.77
N TYR A 156 -29.24 -13.19 -2.77
CA TYR A 156 -29.03 -13.51 -4.17
C TYR A 156 -27.74 -12.88 -4.75
N ILE A 157 -27.21 -11.83 -4.09
CA ILE A 157 -25.96 -11.16 -4.51
C ILE A 157 -24.79 -12.12 -4.51
N GLN A 158 -24.62 -12.92 -3.45
CA GLN A 158 -23.54 -13.89 -3.30
C GLN A 158 -23.56 -14.99 -4.38
N ARG A 159 -24.70 -15.21 -5.03
CA ARG A 159 -24.87 -16.25 -6.04
C ARG A 159 -24.49 -15.78 -7.45
N LYS A 160 -24.63 -14.49 -7.75
CA LYS A 160 -24.31 -13.90 -9.06
C LYS A 160 -22.92 -13.25 -9.09
N CYS A 161 -22.40 -12.85 -7.93
CA CYS A 161 -21.04 -12.29 -7.75
C CYS A 161 -20.29 -13.07 -6.66
N PRO A 162 -19.80 -14.30 -6.94
CA PRO A 162 -19.01 -15.11 -6.01
C PRO A 162 -17.59 -14.57 -5.77
#